data_AF-A0A8S9WMV8-F1
#
_entry.id   AF-A0A8S9WMV8-F1
#
_cell.length_a   1.000
_cell.length_b   1.000
_cell.length_c   1.000
_cell.angle_alpha   90.00
_cell.angle_beta   90.00
_cell.angle_gamma   90.00
#
_symmetry.space_group_name_H-M   'P 1'
#
loop_
_entity.id
_entity.type
_entity.pdbx_description
1 polymer ?
#
loop_
_entity_poly.entity_id
_entity_poly.type
_entity_poly.pdbx_seq_one_letter_code
_entity_poly.pdbx_strand_id
1 'polypeptide(L)' 'MSEVEVKEWVKVKFGERTVSGSEILVDLLARGFENKLQELHEEFLRGECSLEYFAEQLGLNVWEATNILERRGLKTTKL' A
#
# COMPACT_ATOMS: atom_id res chain seq x y z
N MET A 1 -14.03 2.09 -2.21
CA MET A 1 -14.27 1.35 -3.45
C MET A 1 -15.50 0.46 -3.24
N SER A 2 -16.50 0.63 -4.08
CA SER A 2 -17.76 -0.13 -4.12
C SER A 2 -17.58 -1.48 -4.81
N GLU A 3 -18.56 -2.37 -4.63
CA GLU A 3 -18.59 -3.69 -5.30
C GLU A 3 -18.56 -3.55 -6.84
N VAL A 4 -19.20 -2.51 -7.37
CA VAL A 4 -19.23 -2.23 -8.82
C VAL A 4 -17.84 -1.91 -9.33
N GLU A 5 -17.09 -1.05 -8.63
CA GLU A 5 -15.72 -0.68 -8.98
C GLU A 5 -14.76 -1.88 -8.88
N VAL A 6 -14.95 -2.77 -7.90
CA VAL A 6 -14.16 -4.00 -7.79
C VAL A 6 -14.39 -4.92 -8.99
N LYS A 7 -15.64 -5.15 -9.38
CA LYS A 7 -15.96 -6.01 -10.53
C LYS A 7 -15.40 -5.46 -11.83
N GLU A 8 -15.47 -4.15 -12.02
CA GLU A 8 -14.90 -3.50 -13.20
C GLU A 8 -13.38 -3.60 -13.22
N TRP A 9 -12.73 -3.35 -12.07
CA TRP A 9 -11.29 -3.50 -11.95
C TRP A 9 -10.82 -4.94 -12.22
N VAL A 10 -11.53 -5.96 -11.72
CA VAL A 10 -11.20 -7.37 -12.00
C VAL A 10 -11.26 -7.65 -13.49
N LYS A 11 -12.29 -7.18 -14.19
CA LYS A 11 -12.41 -7.33 -15.65
C LYS A 11 -11.26 -6.65 -16.39
N VAL A 12 -10.92 -5.42 -16.03
CA VAL A 12 -9.83 -4.67 -16.69
C VAL A 12 -8.47 -5.33 -16.45
N LYS A 13 -8.20 -5.79 -15.22
CA LYS A 13 -6.90 -6.32 -14.82
C LYS A 13 -6.64 -7.73 -15.36
N PHE A 14 -7.65 -8.60 -15.32
CA PHE A 14 -7.50 -10.02 -15.62
C PHE A 14 -8.15 -10.44 -16.95
N GLY A 15 -8.92 -9.56 -17.58
CA GLY A 15 -9.59 -9.83 -18.85
C GLY A 15 -10.58 -10.99 -18.74
N GLU A 16 -10.53 -11.89 -19.73
CA GLU A 16 -11.37 -13.10 -19.78
C GLU A 16 -10.76 -14.30 -19.02
N ARG A 17 -9.60 -14.11 -18.38
CA ARG A 17 -8.94 -15.20 -17.66
C ARG A 17 -9.77 -15.60 -16.43
N THR A 18 -9.97 -16.90 -16.23
CA THR A 18 -10.50 -17.40 -14.97
C THR A 18 -9.47 -17.18 -13.87
N VAL A 19 -9.79 -16.30 -12.93
CA VAL A 19 -8.94 -15.94 -11.79
C VAL A 19 -9.51 -16.53 -10.53
N SER A 20 -8.64 -17.06 -9.66
CA SER A 20 -9.09 -17.52 -8.35
C SER A 20 -9.44 -16.34 -7.44
N GLY A 21 -10.38 -16.55 -6.52
CA GLY A 21 -10.69 -15.54 -5.50
C GLY A 21 -9.48 -15.16 -4.65
N SER A 22 -8.57 -16.11 -4.37
CA SER A 22 -7.33 -15.84 -3.63
C SER A 22 -6.37 -14.93 -4.39
N GLU A 23 -6.24 -15.09 -5.71
CA GLU A 23 -5.40 -14.22 -6.53
C GLU A 23 -5.96 -12.78 -6.58
N ILE A 24 -7.28 -12.64 -6.72
CA ILE A 24 -7.96 -11.33 -6.64
C ILE A 24 -7.71 -10.69 -5.27
N LEU A 25 -7.81 -11.46 -4.18
CA LEU A 25 -7.55 -10.96 -2.82
C LEU A 25 -6.11 -10.51 -2.63
N VAL A 26 -5.13 -11.25 -3.16
CA VAL A 26 -3.71 -10.86 -3.07
C VAL A 26 -3.46 -9.53 -3.76
N ASP A 27 -3.98 -9.33 -4.98
CA ASP A 27 -3.85 -8.05 -5.68
C ASP A 27 -4.56 -6.91 -4.93
N LEU A 28 -5.75 -7.15 -4.37
CA LEU A 28 -6.47 -6.13 -3.59
C LEU A 28 -5.70 -5.75 -2.32
N LEU A 29 -5.13 -6.73 -1.61
CA LEU A 29 -4.28 -6.49 -0.44
C LEU A 29 -3.03 -5.70 -0.81
N ALA A 30 -2.35 -6.08 -1.90
CA ALA A 30 -1.17 -5.36 -2.39
C ALA A 30 -1.50 -3.90 -2.72
N ARG A 31 -2.62 -3.65 -3.42
CA ARG A 31 -3.08 -2.29 -3.73
C ARG A 31 -3.45 -1.50 -2.47
N GLY A 32 -4.14 -2.13 -1.52
CA GLY A 32 -4.48 -1.51 -0.25
C GLY A 32 -3.23 -1.11 0.54
N PHE A 33 -2.23 -2.00 0.57
CA PHE A 33 -0.93 -1.73 1.18
C PHE A 33 -0.23 -0.55 0.52
N GLU A 34 -0.08 -0.54 -0.81
CA GLU A 34 0.61 0.56 -1.51
C GLU A 34 -0.11 1.90 -1.34
N ASN A 35 -1.45 1.91 -1.36
CA ASN A 35 -2.23 3.11 -1.10
C ASN A 35 -1.97 3.67 0.30
N LYS A 36 -2.01 2.80 1.32
CA LYS A 36 -1.78 3.23 2.71
C LYS A 36 -0.33 3.65 2.94
N LEU A 37 0.62 2.96 2.30
CA LEU A 37 2.04 3.32 2.31
C LEU A 37 2.24 4.74 1.78
N GLN A 38 1.62 5.08 0.64
CA GLN A 38 1.72 6.41 0.05
C GLN A 38 1.10 7.48 0.96
N GLU A 39 -0.11 7.25 1.47
CA GLU A 39 -0.82 8.17 2.37
C GLU A 39 0.02 8.49 3.60
N LEU A 40 0.51 7.45 4.30
CA LEU A 40 1.35 7.62 5.49
C LEU A 40 2.69 8.29 5.15
N HIS A 41 3.24 8.06 3.95
CA HIS A 41 4.51 8.67 3.56
C HIS A 41 4.36 10.16 3.36
N GLU A 42 3.26 10.59 2.73
CA GLU A 42 2.91 11.99 2.59
C GLU A 42 2.71 12.67 3.96
N GLU A 43 1.97 12.03 4.88
CA GLU A 43 1.79 12.52 6.26
C GLU A 43 3.13 12.63 7.00
N PHE A 44 3.99 11.62 6.86
CA PHE A 44 5.33 11.62 7.44
C PHE A 44 6.19 12.78 6.92
N LEU A 45 6.17 13.02 5.60
CA LEU A 45 6.89 14.14 4.98
C LEU A 45 6.35 15.51 5.40
N ARG A 46 5.04 15.64 5.61
CA ARG A 46 4.41 16.85 6.18
C ARG A 46 4.69 17.01 7.68
N GLY A 47 5.26 16.00 8.32
CA GLY A 47 5.56 16.01 9.75
C GLY A 47 4.36 15.67 10.64
N GLU A 48 3.25 15.24 10.05
CA GLU A 48 1.97 14.96 10.72
C GLU A 48 2.03 13.66 11.53
N CYS A 49 2.93 12.74 11.19
CA CYS A 49 3.18 11.53 11.96
C CYS A 49 4.68 11.23 12.16
N SER A 50 4.99 10.29 13.07
CA SER A 50 6.33 9.74 13.26
C SER A 50 6.55 8.48 12.42
N LEU A 51 7.81 8.09 12.23
CA LEU A 51 8.14 6.86 11.51
C LEU A 51 7.70 5.60 12.29
N GLU A 52 7.70 5.67 13.62
CA GLU A 52 7.16 4.63 14.49
C GLU A 52 5.66 4.44 14.26
N TYR A 53 4.89 5.53 14.23
CA TYR A 53 3.44 5.46 13.97
C TYR A 53 3.17 4.94 12.56
N PHE A 54 3.91 5.43 11.56
CA PHE A 54 3.85 4.93 10.19
C PHE A 54 4.03 3.40 10.14
N ALA A 55 5.05 2.87 10.82
CA ALA A 55 5.34 1.44 10.81
C ALA A 55 4.23 0.63 11.48
N GLU A 56 3.75 1.10 12.63
CA GLU A 56 2.63 0.48 13.35
C GLU A 56 1.36 0.39 12.49
N GLN A 57 1.00 1.45 11.75
CA GLN A 57 -0.18 1.46 10.88
C GLN A 57 -0.09 0.46 9.72
N LEU A 58 1.11 0.04 9.32
CA LEU A 58 1.34 -0.97 8.29
C LEU A 58 1.57 -2.38 8.87
N GLY A 59 1.53 -2.53 10.19
CA GLY A 59 1.85 -3.80 10.86
C GLY A 59 3.32 -4.19 10.72
N LEU A 60 4.21 -3.20 10.59
CA LEU A 60 5.64 -3.35 10.40
C LEU A 60 6.40 -2.84 11.63
N ASN A 61 7.65 -3.25 11.76
CA ASN A 61 8.59 -2.52 12.60
C ASN A 61 9.28 -1.37 11.85
N VAL A 62 9.95 -0.47 12.58
CA VAL A 62 10.60 0.72 12.02
C VAL A 62 11.66 0.37 10.97
N TRP A 63 12.43 -0.70 11.18
CA TRP A 63 13.45 -1.12 10.23
C TRP A 63 12.84 -1.61 8.91
N GLU A 64 11.76 -2.40 8.98
CA GLU A 64 11.01 -2.86 7.81
C GLU A 64 10.41 -1.68 7.04
N ALA A 65 9.77 -0.74 7.73
CA ALA A 65 9.23 0.46 7.12
C ALA A 65 10.32 1.28 6.42
N THR A 66 11.46 1.49 7.08
CA THR A 66 12.62 2.20 6.52
C THR A 66 13.13 1.52 5.24
N ASN A 67 13.36 0.21 5.30
CA ASN A 67 13.85 -0.57 4.16
C ASN A 67 12.86 -0.56 2.96
N ILE A 68 11.55 -0.57 3.24
CA ILE A 68 10.49 -0.45 2.22
C ILE A 68 10.55 0.90 1.52
N LEU A 69 10.74 1.99 2.27
CA LEU A 69 10.88 3.34 1.73
C LEU A 69 12.17 3.46 0.90
N GLU A 70 13.32 3.02 1.42
CA GLU A 70 14.61 3.09 0.72
C GLU A 70 14.61 2.32 -0.59
N ARG A 71 14.08 1.09 -0.60
CA ARG A 71 13.97 0.27 -1.83
C ARG A 71 13.09 0.91 -2.90
N ARG A 72 12.17 1.78 -2.51
CA ARG A 72 11.30 2.55 -3.41
C ARG A 72 11.87 3.93 -3.76
N GLY A 73 13.07 4.27 -3.26
CA GLY A 73 13.67 5.60 -3.44
C GLY A 73 12.93 6.71 -2.69
N LEU A 74 12.10 6.35 -1.70
CA LEU A 74 11.34 7.29 -0.90
C LEU A 74 12.19 7.80 0.26
N LYS A 75 12.04 9.09 0.60
CA LYS A 75 12.75 9.72 1.71
C LYS A 75 12.36 9.06 3.04
N THR A 76 13.37 8.76 3.86
CA THR A 76 13.22 8.20 5.23
C THR A 76 13.40 9.24 6.33
N THR A 77 13.69 10.49 5.96
CA THR A 77 13.90 11.60 6.90
C THR A 77 13.16 12.86 6.45
N LYS A 78 12.78 13.70 7.41
CA LYS A 78 12.14 15.00 7.19
C LYS A 78 13.24 16.02 6.86
N LEU A 79 13.50 16.25 5.57
CA LEU A 79 14.41 17.29 5.06
C LEU A 79 13.75 18.02 3.88
#